data_AF-A0A3R9AT08-F1
#
_entry.id   AF-A0A3R9AT08-F1
#
_cell.length_a   1.000
_cell.length_b   1.000
_cell.length_c   1.000
_cell.angle_alpha   90.00
_cell.angle_beta   90.00
_cell.angle_gamma   90.00
#
_symmetry.space_group_name_H-M   'P 1'
#
loop_
_entity.id
_entity.type
_entity.pdbx_description
1 polymer ?
#
loop_
_entity_poly.entity_id
_entity_poly.type
_entity_poly.pdbx_seq_one_letter_code
_entity_poly.pdbx_strand_id
1 'polypeptide(L)'
;MPTTAAIEEDTLFLACTRPAMIAGVTMEAMGMNVMLTTILYITAGSIGYALVGVVFHFIFRTLVKHDHNMFRILISWIETRGRSRNAGYWGGATLSPLRLIRRYDEKDLSLA
;
A
#
# COMPACT_ATOMS: atom_id res chain seq x y z
N MET A 1 27.85 28.28 22.21
CA MET A 1 26.56 27.74 21.72
C MET A 1 26.84 27.05 20.40
N PRO A 2 26.49 25.75 20.21
CA PRO A 2 26.77 25.08 18.95
C PRO A 2 25.88 25.69 17.86
N THR A 3 26.51 26.22 16.81
CA THR A 3 25.84 26.69 15.60
C THR A 3 25.13 25.50 14.95
N THR A 4 23.80 25.52 14.92
CA THR A 4 22.99 24.53 14.19
C THR A 4 23.44 24.54 12.73
N ALA A 5 24.14 23.49 12.31
CA ALA A 5 24.56 23.32 10.93
C ALA A 5 23.32 23.33 10.03
N ALA A 6 23.34 24.14 8.97
CA ALA A 6 22.27 24.16 7.98
C ALA A 6 22.16 22.76 7.34
N ILE A 7 20.92 22.27 7.18
CA ILE A 7 20.65 20.99 6.53
C ILE A 7 21.02 21.13 5.05
N GLU A 8 21.84 20.23 4.54
CA GLU A 8 22.15 20.13 3.11
C GLU A 8 20.96 19.47 2.40
N GLU A 9 20.32 20.20 1.49
CA GLU A 9 19.14 19.73 0.75
C GLU A 9 19.52 19.38 -0.70
N ASP A 10 19.46 18.10 -1.04
CA ASP A 10 19.63 17.63 -2.42
C ASP A 10 18.29 17.59 -3.17
N THR A 11 18.28 18.06 -4.42
CA THR A 11 17.08 17.97 -5.27
C THR A 11 16.83 16.53 -5.69
N LEU A 12 15.75 15.95 -5.22
CA LEU A 12 15.38 14.57 -5.52
C LEU A 12 14.38 14.51 -6.69
N PHE A 13 14.75 13.85 -7.78
CA PHE A 13 13.86 13.64 -8.92
C PHE A 13 12.77 12.63 -8.56
N LEU A 14 11.55 13.12 -8.35
CA LEU A 14 10.39 12.28 -7.97
C LEU A 14 10.13 11.12 -8.93
N ALA A 15 10.45 11.28 -10.21
CA ALA A 15 10.31 10.23 -11.21
C ALA A 15 11.23 9.02 -10.96
N CYS A 16 12.39 9.23 -10.33
CA CYS A 16 13.38 8.20 -10.05
C CYS A 16 13.08 7.41 -8.76
N THR A 17 12.20 7.91 -7.90
CA THR A 17 11.86 7.28 -6.60
C THR A 17 10.44 6.78 -6.51
N ARG A 18 9.55 7.22 -7.40
CA ARG A 18 8.19 6.67 -7.48
C ARG A 18 8.21 5.28 -8.12
N PRO A 19 7.33 4.36 -7.66
CA PRO A 19 7.16 3.07 -8.31
C PRO A 19 6.68 3.24 -9.76
N ALA A 20 6.91 2.22 -10.59
CA ALA A 20 6.43 2.20 -11.96
C ALA A 20 4.89 2.33 -12.00
N MET A 21 4.39 3.23 -12.86
CA MET A 21 2.95 3.51 -12.99
C MET A 21 2.52 3.46 -14.46
N ILE A 22 1.34 2.87 -14.71
CA ILE A 22 0.65 2.83 -15.99
C ILE A 22 -0.67 3.58 -15.85
N ALA A 23 -0.93 4.55 -16.73
CA ALA A 23 -2.16 5.36 -16.73
C ALA A 23 -2.48 6.06 -15.39
N GLY A 24 -1.47 6.34 -14.56
CA GLY A 24 -1.62 6.98 -13.25
C GLY A 24 -1.97 6.03 -12.10
N VAL A 25 -1.85 4.72 -12.31
CA VAL A 25 -1.98 3.68 -11.30
C VAL A 25 -0.68 2.87 -11.24
N THR A 26 -0.30 2.37 -10.06
CA THR A 26 0.91 1.54 -9.89
C THR A 26 0.81 0.21 -10.63
N MET A 27 1.94 -0.37 -11.03
CA MET A 27 1.98 -1.70 -11.67
C MET A 27 1.21 -2.77 -10.89
N GLU A 28 1.38 -2.80 -9.57
CA GLU A 28 0.70 -3.74 -8.68
C GLU A 28 -0.82 -3.61 -8.75
N ALA A 29 -1.34 -2.38 -8.67
CA ALA A 29 -2.77 -2.12 -8.72
C ALA A 29 -3.36 -2.38 -10.11
N MET A 30 -2.61 -2.10 -11.17
CA MET A 30 -3.01 -2.47 -12.52
C MET A 30 -3.10 -4.00 -12.67
N GLY A 31 -2.10 -4.73 -12.17
CA GLY A 31 -2.10 -6.19 -12.17
C GLY A 31 -3.30 -6.78 -11.43
N MET A 32 -3.57 -6.30 -10.21
CA MET A 32 -4.75 -6.71 -9.44
C MET A 32 -6.06 -6.40 -10.15
N ASN A 33 -6.17 -5.22 -10.78
CA ASN A 33 -7.37 -4.86 -11.53
C ASN A 33 -7.60 -5.84 -12.69
N VAL A 34 -6.59 -6.03 -13.54
CA VAL A 34 -6.69 -6.92 -14.71
C VAL A 34 -7.02 -8.35 -14.29
N MET A 35 -6.37 -8.87 -13.24
CA MET A 35 -6.68 -10.20 -12.71
C MET A 35 -8.14 -10.30 -12.25
N LEU A 36 -8.60 -9.38 -11.41
CA LEU A 36 -9.97 -9.37 -10.89
C LEU A 36 -11.00 -9.26 -12.03
N THR A 37 -10.77 -8.35 -12.96
CA THR A 37 -11.70 -8.08 -14.06
C THR A 37 -11.79 -9.25 -15.02
N THR A 38 -10.66 -9.92 -15.27
CA THR A 38 -10.62 -11.11 -16.12
C THR A 38 -11.39 -12.26 -15.46
N ILE A 39 -11.22 -12.47 -14.15
CA ILE A 39 -11.98 -13.48 -13.39
C ILE A 39 -13.49 -13.18 -13.46
N LEU A 40 -13.90 -11.94 -13.19
CA LEU A 40 -15.32 -11.54 -13.24
C LEU A 40 -15.91 -11.69 -14.65
N TYR A 41 -15.15 -11.28 -15.67
CA TYR A 41 -15.56 -11.43 -17.07
C TYR A 41 -15.80 -12.90 -17.45
N ILE A 42 -14.85 -13.79 -17.12
CA ILE A 42 -14.94 -15.21 -17.45
C ILE A 42 -16.07 -15.88 -16.65
N THR A 43 -16.15 -15.62 -15.35
CA THR A 43 -17.14 -16.27 -14.47
C THR A 43 -18.57 -15.85 -14.77
N ALA A 44 -18.79 -14.60 -15.18
CA ALA A 44 -20.11 -14.12 -15.56
C ALA A 44 -20.47 -14.37 -17.04
N GLY A 45 -19.47 -14.64 -17.89
CA GLY A 45 -19.68 -14.91 -19.32
C GLY A 45 -20.24 -13.73 -20.12
N SER A 46 -20.11 -12.50 -19.62
CA SER A 46 -20.67 -11.30 -20.23
C SER A 46 -19.66 -10.16 -20.31
N ILE A 47 -19.60 -9.50 -21.47
CA ILE A 47 -18.70 -8.37 -21.72
C ILE A 47 -18.98 -7.17 -20.80
N GLY A 48 -20.21 -7.05 -20.28
CA GLY A 48 -20.57 -5.99 -19.34
C GLY A 48 -19.71 -5.98 -18.08
N TYR A 49 -19.22 -7.15 -17.64
CA TYR A 49 -18.36 -7.27 -16.46
C TYR A 49 -16.95 -6.72 -16.68
N ALA A 50 -16.51 -6.51 -17.92
CA ALA A 50 -15.26 -5.80 -18.19
C ALA A 50 -15.32 -4.34 -17.74
N LEU A 51 -16.51 -3.71 -17.73
CA LEU A 51 -16.69 -2.32 -17.28
C LEU A 51 -16.43 -2.14 -15.79
N VAL A 52 -16.60 -3.20 -14.99
CA VAL A 52 -16.24 -3.20 -13.57
C VAL A 52 -14.77 -2.81 -13.41
N GLY A 53 -13.90 -3.26 -14.30
CA GLY A 53 -12.49 -2.90 -14.30
C GLY A 53 -12.20 -1.43 -14.50
N VAL A 54 -12.99 -0.76 -15.31
CA VAL A 54 -12.88 0.68 -15.51
C VAL A 54 -13.20 1.41 -14.21
N VAL A 55 -14.28 1.01 -13.53
CA VAL A 55 -14.67 1.59 -12.24
C VAL A 55 -13.58 1.37 -11.19
N PHE A 56 -13.08 0.14 -11.04
CA PHE A 56 -11.99 -0.15 -10.11
C PHE A 56 -10.70 0.60 -10.45
N HIS A 57 -10.38 0.79 -11.74
CA HIS A 57 -9.21 1.56 -12.15
C HIS A 57 -9.29 3.00 -11.64
N PHE A 58 -10.45 3.65 -11.74
CA PHE A 58 -10.63 5.01 -11.23
C PHE A 58 -10.49 5.09 -9.71
N ILE A 59 -11.00 4.09 -8.98
CA ILE A 59 -10.81 3.99 -7.52
C ILE A 59 -9.32 3.82 -7.19
N PHE A 60 -8.60 2.95 -7.89
CA PHE A 60 -7.17 2.79 -7.66
C PHE A 60 -6.39 4.06 -7.98
N ARG A 61 -6.82 4.81 -9.01
CA ARG A 61 -6.24 6.10 -9.36
C ARG A 61 -6.47 7.15 -8.29
N THR A 62 -7.64 7.19 -7.63
CA THR A 62 -7.86 8.13 -6.52
C THR A 62 -7.03 7.77 -5.29
N LEU A 63 -6.87 6.47 -5.03
CA LEU A 63 -6.05 5.93 -3.95
C LEU A 63 -4.55 6.25 -4.12
N VAL A 64 -3.98 5.99 -5.32
CA VAL A 64 -2.56 6.26 -5.62
C VAL A 64 -2.21 7.75 -5.55
N LYS A 65 -3.19 8.65 -5.76
CA LYS A 65 -2.96 10.10 -5.61
C LYS A 65 -2.58 10.50 -4.18
N HIS A 66 -3.05 9.77 -3.17
CA HIS A 66 -2.73 10.05 -1.78
C HIS A 66 -1.36 9.50 -1.39
N ASP A 67 -1.09 8.25 -1.75
CA ASP A 67 0.20 7.62 -1.54
C ASP A 67 0.52 6.63 -2.68
N HIS A 68 1.59 6.93 -3.42
CA HIS A 68 2.07 6.12 -4.53
C HIS A 68 2.54 4.73 -4.10
N ASN A 69 2.95 4.55 -2.84
CA ASN A 69 3.47 3.29 -2.30
C ASN A 69 2.40 2.45 -1.60
N MET A 70 1.17 2.93 -1.46
CA MET A 70 0.13 2.27 -0.67
C MET A 70 -0.13 0.83 -1.09
N PHE A 71 -0.18 0.53 -2.39
CA PHE A 71 -0.39 -0.85 -2.86
C PHE A 71 0.78 -1.78 -2.57
N ARG A 72 2.01 -1.27 -2.56
CA ARG A 72 3.20 -2.03 -2.19
C ARG A 72 3.16 -2.36 -0.70
N ILE A 73 2.82 -1.37 0.13
CA ILE A 73 2.62 -1.54 1.58
C ILE A 73 1.50 -2.55 1.84
N LEU A 74 0.39 -2.47 1.10
CA LEU A 74 -0.73 -3.39 1.21
C LEU A 74 -0.29 -4.84 0.93
N ILE A 75 0.44 -5.07 -0.17
CA ILE A 75 0.94 -6.41 -0.51
C ILE A 75 1.90 -6.92 0.57
N SER A 76 2.87 -6.10 0.99
CA SER A 76 3.79 -6.48 2.08
C SER A 76 3.05 -6.78 3.38
N TRP A 77 1.97 -6.05 3.69
CA TRP A 77 1.13 -6.32 4.84
C TRP A 77 0.38 -7.66 4.68
N ILE A 78 -0.17 -7.96 3.50
CA ILE A 78 -0.83 -9.23 3.21
C ILE A 78 0.16 -10.38 3.41
N GLU A 79 1.34 -10.30 2.82
CA GLU A 79 2.37 -11.34 2.87
C GLU A 79 2.91 -11.60 4.28
N THR A 80 2.93 -10.58 5.14
CA THR A 80 3.45 -10.69 6.50
C THR A 80 2.33 -10.92 7.52
N ARG A 81 1.60 -9.87 7.85
CA ARG A 81 0.58 -9.86 8.90
C ARG A 81 -0.74 -10.49 8.44
N GLY A 82 -1.11 -10.31 7.17
CA GLY A 82 -2.36 -10.85 6.61
C GLY A 82 -2.39 -12.38 6.57
N ARG A 83 -1.22 -13.03 6.39
CA ARG A 83 -1.11 -14.50 6.45
C ARG A 83 -1.23 -15.08 7.87
N SER A 84 -1.04 -14.26 8.91
CA SER A 84 -1.12 -14.71 10.30
C SER A 84 -2.58 -14.86 10.75
N ARG A 85 -3.13 -16.07 10.64
CA ARG A 85 -4.51 -16.39 11.02
C ARG A 85 -4.76 -16.43 12.53
N ASN A 86 -3.71 -16.62 13.32
CA ASN A 86 -3.77 -16.69 14.79
C ASN A 86 -3.29 -15.41 15.48
N ALA A 87 -3.05 -14.33 14.73
CA ALA A 87 -2.59 -13.06 15.29
C ALA A 87 -3.52 -12.50 16.38
N GLY A 88 -4.83 -12.76 16.29
CA GLY A 88 -5.81 -12.37 17.31
C GLY A 88 -5.64 -13.15 18.63
N TYR A 89 -5.29 -14.43 18.55
CA TYR A 89 -5.03 -15.26 19.73
C TYR A 89 -3.71 -14.88 20.41
N TRP A 90 -2.66 -14.59 19.63
CA TRP A 90 -1.33 -14.25 20.16
C TRP A 90 -1.10 -12.75 20.42
N GLY A 91 -2.05 -11.89 20.06
CA GLY A 91 -1.90 -10.43 20.20
C GLY A 91 -0.94 -9.79 19.18
N GLY A 92 -0.52 -10.53 18.16
CA GLY A 92 0.38 -10.05 17.10
C GLY A 92 0.73 -11.15 16.10
N ALA A 93 1.29 -10.76 14.95
CA ALA A 93 1.80 -11.69 13.94
C ALA A 93 3.25 -12.15 14.20
N THR A 94 3.79 -11.88 15.39
CA THR A 94 5.16 -12.24 15.76
C THR A 94 5.23 -13.69 16.27
N LEU A 95 6.31 -14.38 15.92
CA LEU A 95 6.63 -15.71 16.46
C LEU A 95 7.32 -15.63 17.83
N SER A 96 7.66 -14.43 18.30
CA SER A 96 8.26 -14.23 19.61
C SER A 96 7.24 -14.55 20.71
N PRO A 97 7.62 -15.32 21.75
CA PRO A 97 6.76 -15.55 22.91
C PRO A 97 6.61 -14.30 23.78
N LEU A 98 7.39 -13.24 23.52
CA LEU A 98 7.31 -11.98 24.24
C LEU A 98 6.11 -11.18 23.76
N ARG A 99 5.35 -10.64 24.71
CA ARG A 99 4.19 -9.79 24.43
C ARG A 99 4.63 -8.59 23.58
N LEU A 100 3.98 -8.38 22.43
CA LEU A 100 4.21 -7.21 21.59
C LEU A 100 3.65 -5.96 22.29
N ILE A 101 4.51 -5.21 22.98
CA ILE A 101 4.16 -3.94 23.60
C ILE A 101 4.46 -2.84 22.57
N ARG A 102 3.42 -2.23 21.99
CA ARG A 102 3.58 -1.00 21.21
C ARG A 102 3.55 0.17 22.18
N ARG A 103 4.68 0.85 22.36
CA ARG A 103 4.73 2.16 23.00
C ARG A 103 4.68 3.19 21.89
N TYR A 104 3.51 3.77 21.67
CA TYR A 104 3.38 4.96 20.84
C TYR A 104 3.51 6.17 21.76
N ASP A 105 4.44 7.08 21.45
CA ASP A 105 4.49 8.42 22.04
C ASP A 105 3.70 9.39 21.15
N GLU A 106 3.14 10.46 21.71
CA GLU A 106 2.41 11.48 20.94
C GLU A 106 3.30 12.14 19.89
N LYS A 107 4.61 12.19 20.17
CA LYS A 107 5.67 12.63 19.27
C LYS A 107 5.79 11.76 18.02
N ASP A 108 5.54 10.45 18.14
CA ASP A 108 5.65 9.50 17.02
C ASP A 108 4.53 9.69 16.01
N LEU A 109 3.41 10.28 16.44
CA LEU A 109 2.21 10.50 15.63
C LEU A 109 2.10 11.94 15.12
N SER A 110 3.11 12.79 15.38
CA SER A 110 3.10 14.22 15.03
C SER A 110 1.87 14.98 15.58
N LEU A 111 1.35 14.54 16.73
CA LEU A 111 0.17 15.12 17.38
C LEU A 111 0.51 16.16 18.47
N ALA A 112 1.81 16.40 18.71
CA ALA A 112 2.35 17.30 19.72
C ALA A 112 3.11 18.47 19.10
#